data_AF-A0A444MQF8-F1
#
_entry.id   AF-A0A444MQF8-F1
#
_cell.length_a   1.000
_cell.length_b   1.000
_cell.length_c   1.000
_cell.angle_alpha   90.00
_cell.angle_beta   90.00
_cell.angle_gamma   90.00
#
_symmetry.space_group_name_H-M   'P 1'
#
loop_
_entity.id
_entity.type
_entity.pdbx_description
1 polymer ?
#
loop_
_entity_poly.entity_id
_entity_poly.type
_entity_poly.pdbx_seq_one_letter_code
_entity_poly.pdbx_strand_id
1 'polypeptide(L)'
;MFTTEFTKEQIAKFEFDFRELKTVKDKYAFWKNTLLENYSLYVSDNPQFKINPNTPKEFEDLNKLILEDEITKSKNPFANVVLTIEGLRSKFFNDILNVVDKKKFIQFEISTVIEEINLTSRPEIVKPQMLGRSFWNHPDNNNVQRECFVKAYKDCYLNGKVVEFDKEVYSPYLLVPLNNGMVYAQYHIFLNDQLDSLNEKKSKKEVTTLPKQLLLLHYLGILDKFDLSDNKKSSLFSILLNGDKENIRKALPNFIGNQLREIKNEKHLQEIANLLKESGLNKEYQTVQNDILKLKTGKL
;
A
#
# COMPACT_ATOMS: atom_id res chain seq x y z
N MET A 1 26.14 -26.52 -17.57
CA MET A 1 27.30 -26.63 -18.48
C MET A 1 27.71 -25.22 -18.85
N PHE A 2 28.97 -24.82 -18.62
CA PHE A 2 29.36 -23.45 -18.93
C PHE A 2 29.18 -23.17 -20.42
N THR A 3 28.56 -22.04 -20.76
CA THR A 3 28.42 -21.56 -22.14
C THR A 3 29.77 -21.26 -22.80
N THR A 4 30.82 -21.11 -21.98
CA THR A 4 32.22 -20.96 -22.39
C THR A 4 33.00 -22.17 -21.88
N GLU A 5 33.76 -22.85 -22.75
CA GLU A 5 34.59 -23.99 -22.34
C GLU A 5 35.83 -23.49 -21.56
N PHE A 6 35.77 -23.59 -20.23
CA PHE A 6 36.91 -23.31 -19.35
C PHE A 6 37.75 -24.57 -19.13
N THR A 7 39.06 -24.43 -19.04
CA THR A 7 39.94 -25.54 -18.64
C THR A 7 39.77 -25.88 -17.15
N LYS A 8 40.22 -27.07 -16.75
CA LYS A 8 40.19 -27.49 -15.34
C LYS A 8 41.00 -26.55 -14.43
N GLU A 9 42.15 -26.07 -14.91
CA GLU A 9 42.99 -25.12 -14.17
C GLU A 9 42.28 -23.77 -14.00
N GLN A 10 41.56 -23.31 -15.02
CA GLN A 10 40.77 -22.08 -14.94
C GLN A 10 39.62 -22.20 -13.94
N ILE A 11 38.90 -23.33 -13.96
CA ILE A 11 37.81 -23.59 -13.00
C ILE A 11 38.37 -23.61 -11.57
N ALA A 12 39.48 -24.30 -11.31
CA ALA A 12 40.10 -24.34 -9.99
C ALA A 12 40.54 -22.95 -9.50
N LYS A 13 41.06 -22.11 -10.39
CA LYS A 13 41.37 -20.71 -10.08
C LYS A 13 40.11 -19.91 -9.75
N PHE A 14 39.06 -20.02 -10.57
CA PHE A 14 37.80 -19.34 -10.31
C PHE A 14 37.16 -19.76 -9.00
N GLU A 15 37.24 -21.04 -8.64
CA GLU A 15 36.77 -21.54 -7.34
C GLU A 15 37.52 -20.94 -6.16
N PHE A 16 38.82 -20.71 -6.30
CA PHE A 16 39.61 -20.00 -5.29
C PHE A 16 39.17 -18.53 -5.20
N ASP A 17 39.16 -17.82 -6.34
CA ASP A 17 38.80 -16.41 -6.41
C ASP A 17 37.39 -16.14 -5.87
N PHE A 18 36.42 -17.00 -6.21
CA PHE A 18 35.02 -16.88 -5.76
C PHE A 18 34.86 -17.05 -4.24
N ARG A 19 35.65 -17.93 -3.62
CA ARG A 19 35.62 -18.16 -2.16
C ARG A 19 36.15 -16.98 -1.37
N GLU A 20 37.11 -16.24 -1.93
CA GLU A 20 37.69 -15.04 -1.31
C GLU A 20 36.74 -13.83 -1.33
N LEU A 21 35.70 -13.85 -2.19
CA LEU A 21 34.69 -12.79 -2.23
C LEU A 21 33.86 -12.79 -0.95
N LYS A 22 33.71 -11.61 -0.35
CA LYS A 22 33.05 -11.45 0.96
C LYS A 22 31.57 -11.12 0.87
N THR A 23 31.15 -10.42 -0.18
CA THR A 23 29.77 -9.93 -0.28
C THR A 23 28.95 -10.70 -1.31
N VAL A 24 27.62 -10.75 -1.10
CA VAL A 24 26.67 -11.30 -2.08
C VAL A 24 26.79 -10.60 -3.43
N LYS A 25 26.93 -9.27 -3.42
CA LYS A 25 27.06 -8.46 -4.62
C LYS A 25 28.30 -8.83 -5.44
N ASP A 26 29.44 -9.00 -4.80
CA ASP A 26 30.68 -9.38 -5.48
C ASP A 26 30.57 -10.80 -6.06
N LYS A 27 30.01 -11.75 -5.29
CA LYS A 27 29.76 -13.11 -5.76
C LYS A 27 28.79 -13.15 -6.94
N TYR A 28 27.74 -12.34 -6.91
CA TYR A 28 26.79 -12.23 -8.02
C TYR A 28 27.43 -11.60 -9.26
N ALA A 29 28.26 -10.56 -9.08
CA ALA A 29 29.00 -9.94 -10.17
C ALA A 29 30.02 -10.91 -10.80
N PHE A 30 30.61 -11.80 -10.01
CA PHE A 30 31.53 -12.83 -10.50
C PHE A 30 30.87 -13.77 -11.53
N TRP A 31 29.62 -14.16 -11.31
CA TRP A 31 28.86 -14.94 -12.27
C TRP A 31 28.78 -14.24 -13.63
N LYS A 32 28.38 -12.97 -13.62
CA LYS A 32 28.19 -12.19 -14.84
C LYS A 32 29.51 -11.85 -15.55
N ASN A 33 30.53 -11.49 -14.79
CA ASN A 33 31.74 -10.89 -15.34
C ASN A 33 32.89 -11.88 -15.55
N THR A 34 32.92 -12.96 -14.76
CA THR A 34 34.01 -13.96 -14.79
C THR A 34 33.54 -15.26 -15.40
N LEU A 35 32.40 -15.80 -14.92
CA LEU A 35 31.82 -17.01 -15.50
C LEU A 35 31.09 -16.73 -16.82
N LEU A 36 30.76 -15.46 -17.09
CA LEU A 36 30.01 -14.99 -18.25
C LEU A 36 28.61 -15.62 -18.35
N GLU A 37 28.00 -15.90 -17.19
CA GLU A 37 26.69 -16.53 -17.08
C GLU A 37 25.74 -15.72 -16.20
N ASN A 38 24.44 -15.90 -16.46
CA ASN A 38 23.43 -15.44 -15.52
C ASN A 38 23.41 -16.36 -14.30
N TYR A 39 23.27 -15.78 -13.12
CA TYR A 39 23.10 -16.56 -11.91
C TYR A 39 21.87 -17.46 -12.02
N SER A 40 22.05 -18.75 -11.78
CA SER A 40 20.96 -19.73 -11.70
C SER A 40 20.89 -20.27 -10.28
N LEU A 41 19.70 -20.44 -9.72
CA LEU A 41 19.54 -21.09 -8.42
C LEU A 41 19.67 -22.61 -8.49
N TYR A 42 19.44 -23.17 -9.68
CA TYR A 42 19.54 -24.59 -9.97
C TYR A 42 20.95 -24.94 -10.45
N VAL A 43 21.97 -24.57 -9.66
CA VAL A 43 23.39 -24.82 -9.95
C VAL A 43 23.77 -26.31 -9.82
N SER A 44 22.94 -27.21 -10.36
CA SER A 44 23.20 -28.65 -10.35
C SER A 44 24.53 -29.00 -11.03
N ASP A 45 24.93 -28.20 -12.02
CA ASP A 45 26.17 -28.42 -12.78
C ASP A 45 27.41 -27.78 -12.14
N ASN A 46 27.28 -26.83 -11.21
CA ASN A 46 28.38 -25.99 -10.71
C ASN A 46 28.24 -25.60 -9.21
N PRO A 47 27.95 -26.54 -8.29
CA PRO A 47 27.61 -26.25 -6.90
C PRO A 47 28.66 -25.40 -6.15
N GLN A 48 29.93 -25.43 -6.58
CA GLN A 48 31.03 -24.64 -6.04
C GLN A 48 30.83 -23.12 -6.14
N PHE A 49 30.03 -22.64 -7.10
CA PHE A 49 29.77 -21.21 -7.34
C PHE A 49 28.42 -20.77 -6.77
N LYS A 50 27.76 -21.61 -5.96
CA LYS A 50 26.50 -21.27 -5.32
C LYS A 50 26.72 -20.17 -4.27
N ILE A 51 25.99 -19.07 -4.42
CA ILE A 51 25.90 -18.02 -3.39
C ILE A 51 25.02 -18.57 -2.27
N ASN A 52 25.57 -18.65 -1.06
CA ASN A 52 24.86 -19.08 0.15
C ASN A 52 24.74 -17.89 1.11
N PRO A 53 23.63 -17.13 1.07
CA PRO A 53 23.34 -16.10 2.05
C PRO A 53 23.22 -16.70 3.46
N ASN A 54 23.73 -15.97 4.46
CA ASN A 54 23.72 -16.40 5.86
C ASN A 54 23.02 -15.39 6.79
N THR A 55 22.63 -14.21 6.29
CA THR A 55 21.90 -13.20 7.06
C THR A 55 20.64 -12.74 6.31
N PRO A 56 19.61 -12.23 7.01
CA PRO A 56 18.41 -11.71 6.36
C PRO A 56 18.72 -10.66 5.28
N LYS A 57 19.70 -9.80 5.55
CA LYS A 57 20.14 -8.78 4.60
C LYS A 57 20.74 -9.37 3.33
N GLU A 58 21.53 -10.44 3.46
CA GLU A 58 22.13 -11.12 2.31
C GLU A 58 21.08 -11.86 1.45
N PHE A 59 20.01 -12.40 2.08
CA PHE A 59 18.87 -12.96 1.34
C PHE A 59 18.17 -11.87 0.52
N GLU A 60 17.86 -10.75 1.16
CA GLU A 60 17.22 -9.61 0.52
C GLU A 60 18.07 -9.07 -0.64
N ASP A 61 19.37 -8.90 -0.42
CA ASP A 61 20.30 -8.39 -1.43
C ASP A 61 20.42 -9.34 -2.63
N LEU A 62 20.46 -10.66 -2.40
CA LEU A 62 20.50 -11.64 -3.48
C LEU A 62 19.20 -11.63 -4.30
N ASN A 63 18.04 -11.65 -3.63
CA ASN A 63 16.75 -11.59 -4.31
C ASN A 63 16.61 -10.29 -5.13
N LYS A 64 17.09 -9.16 -4.60
CA LYS A 64 17.10 -7.88 -5.32
C LYS A 64 17.96 -7.96 -6.59
N LEU A 65 19.16 -8.53 -6.51
CA LEU A 65 20.03 -8.69 -7.68
C LEU A 65 19.41 -9.62 -8.75
N ILE A 66 18.72 -10.68 -8.32
CA ILE A 66 17.97 -11.57 -9.21
C ILE A 66 16.84 -10.79 -9.93
N LEU A 67 16.06 -10.00 -9.18
CA LEU A 67 15.01 -9.15 -9.76
C LEU A 67 15.57 -8.12 -10.75
N GLU A 68 16.67 -7.45 -10.40
CA GLU A 68 17.35 -6.49 -11.28
C GLU A 68 17.80 -7.15 -12.59
N ASP A 69 18.35 -8.36 -12.54
CA ASP A 69 18.74 -9.11 -13.73
C ASP A 69 17.52 -9.46 -14.60
N GLU A 70 16.42 -9.90 -13.99
CA GLU A 70 15.15 -10.14 -14.70
C GLU A 70 14.55 -8.86 -15.32
N ILE A 71 14.67 -7.71 -14.65
CA ILE A 71 14.29 -6.40 -15.22
C ILE A 71 15.13 -6.09 -16.46
N THR A 72 16.45 -6.35 -16.44
CA THR A 72 17.26 -6.09 -17.63
C THR A 72 16.89 -7.01 -18.81
N LYS A 73 16.49 -8.25 -18.52
CA LYS A 73 16.00 -9.20 -19.53
C LYS A 73 14.64 -8.81 -20.10
N SER A 74 13.78 -8.13 -19.33
CA SER A 74 12.41 -7.76 -19.73
C SER A 74 12.33 -6.84 -20.97
N LYS A 75 13.44 -6.26 -21.41
CA LYS A 75 13.57 -5.56 -22.70
C LYS A 75 13.43 -6.51 -23.90
N ASN A 76 13.57 -7.82 -23.69
CA ASN A 76 13.29 -8.85 -24.68
C ASN A 76 11.77 -9.15 -24.69
N PRO A 77 11.08 -9.14 -25.83
CA PRO A 77 9.65 -9.50 -25.92
C PRO A 77 9.35 -10.94 -25.45
N PHE A 78 10.40 -11.75 -25.30
CA PHE A 78 10.33 -13.12 -24.80
C PHE A 78 10.68 -13.31 -23.33
N ALA A 79 10.90 -12.25 -22.54
CA ALA A 79 11.29 -12.33 -21.13
C ALA A 79 10.13 -12.09 -20.15
N ASN A 80 10.37 -12.34 -18.86
CA ASN A 80 9.49 -12.00 -17.76
C ASN A 80 9.28 -10.48 -17.71
N VAL A 81 8.03 -10.00 -17.63
CA VAL A 81 7.78 -8.58 -17.36
C VAL A 81 7.85 -8.38 -15.86
N VAL A 82 8.95 -7.80 -15.39
CA VAL A 82 9.09 -7.35 -14.01
C VAL A 82 8.60 -5.91 -13.93
N LEU A 83 7.63 -5.66 -13.07
CA LEU A 83 7.05 -4.34 -12.86
C LEU A 83 7.80 -3.58 -11.79
N THR A 84 7.88 -2.26 -11.97
CA THR A 84 8.40 -1.32 -10.98
C THR A 84 7.36 -0.25 -10.73
N ILE A 85 7.28 0.23 -9.49
CA ILE A 85 6.31 1.27 -9.12
C ILE A 85 6.62 2.58 -9.85
N GLU A 86 7.90 2.89 -10.05
CA GLU A 86 8.36 4.03 -10.84
C GLU A 86 7.89 3.91 -12.29
N GLY A 87 8.03 2.72 -12.90
CA GLY A 87 7.57 2.47 -14.27
C GLY A 87 6.07 2.70 -14.44
N LEU A 88 5.25 2.20 -13.50
CA LEU A 88 3.80 2.41 -13.52
C LEU A 88 3.43 3.89 -13.30
N ARG A 89 4.08 4.56 -12.34
CA ARG A 89 3.86 6.00 -12.09
C ARG A 89 4.26 6.87 -13.27
N SER A 90 5.40 6.61 -13.89
CA SER A 90 5.83 7.34 -15.09
C SER A 90 4.86 7.16 -16.24
N LYS A 91 4.39 5.93 -16.48
CA LYS A 91 3.35 5.66 -17.48
C LYS A 91 2.07 6.44 -17.16
N PHE A 92 1.56 6.34 -15.94
CA PHE A 92 0.38 7.08 -15.48
C PHE A 92 0.51 8.59 -15.72
N PHE A 93 1.63 9.20 -15.30
CA PHE A 93 1.83 10.63 -15.46
C PHE A 93 1.90 11.03 -16.93
N ASN A 94 2.52 10.23 -17.80
CA ASN A 94 2.52 10.50 -19.24
C ASN A 94 1.10 10.42 -19.82
N ASP A 95 0.33 9.41 -19.43
CA ASP A 95 -1.00 9.15 -19.98
C ASP A 95 -2.02 10.20 -19.50
N ILE A 96 -1.89 10.71 -18.27
CA ILE A 96 -2.86 11.67 -17.68
C ILE A 96 -2.62 13.14 -18.08
N LEU A 97 -1.45 13.50 -18.63
CA LEU A 97 -1.06 14.90 -18.89
C LEU A 97 -2.11 15.66 -19.72
N ASN A 98 -2.65 15.02 -20.75
CA ASN A 98 -3.56 15.64 -21.71
C ASN A 98 -5.03 15.22 -21.53
N VAL A 99 -5.35 14.52 -20.43
CA VAL A 99 -6.71 14.03 -20.19
C VAL A 99 -7.58 15.13 -19.59
N VAL A 100 -8.70 15.41 -20.26
CA VAL A 100 -9.67 16.44 -19.85
C VAL A 100 -10.34 16.06 -18.53
N ASP A 101 -10.82 14.83 -18.39
CA ASP A 101 -11.44 14.31 -17.17
C ASP A 101 -10.49 13.36 -16.43
N LYS A 102 -9.58 13.96 -15.66
CA LYS A 102 -8.59 13.23 -14.86
C LYS A 102 -9.22 12.28 -13.85
N LYS A 103 -10.38 12.64 -13.30
CA LYS A 103 -11.09 11.81 -12.31
C LYS A 103 -11.57 10.51 -12.97
N LYS A 104 -12.26 10.62 -14.11
CA LYS A 104 -12.73 9.45 -14.86
C LYS A 104 -11.58 8.58 -15.33
N PHE A 105 -10.45 9.18 -15.73
CA PHE A 105 -9.25 8.43 -16.09
C PHE A 105 -8.66 7.64 -14.93
N ILE A 106 -8.51 8.26 -13.74
CA ILE A 106 -8.01 7.54 -12.55
C ILE A 106 -8.96 6.40 -12.16
N GLN A 107 -10.28 6.63 -12.21
CA GLN A 107 -11.27 5.58 -11.93
C GLN A 107 -11.21 4.43 -12.95
N PHE A 108 -10.94 4.76 -14.22
CA PHE A 108 -10.69 3.76 -15.26
C PHE A 108 -9.43 2.95 -14.95
N GLU A 109 -8.31 3.61 -14.62
CA GLU A 109 -7.05 2.93 -14.24
C GLU A 109 -7.24 2.00 -13.02
N ILE A 110 -7.97 2.45 -11.99
CA ILE A 110 -8.33 1.62 -10.83
C ILE A 110 -9.13 0.40 -11.27
N SER A 111 -10.10 0.58 -12.16
CA SER A 111 -10.92 -0.51 -12.68
C SER A 111 -10.08 -1.51 -13.46
N THR A 112 -9.12 -1.04 -14.26
CA THR A 112 -8.15 -1.89 -14.98
C THR A 112 -7.31 -2.72 -14.02
N VAL A 113 -6.77 -2.11 -12.95
CA VAL A 113 -6.03 -2.84 -11.91
C VAL A 113 -6.89 -3.94 -11.28
N ILE A 114 -8.12 -3.62 -10.89
CA ILE A 114 -9.07 -4.58 -10.29
C ILE A 114 -9.39 -5.72 -11.26
N GLU A 115 -9.64 -5.40 -12.53
CA GLU A 115 -9.90 -6.38 -13.57
C GLU A 115 -8.70 -7.32 -13.76
N GLU A 116 -7.47 -6.79 -13.80
CA GLU A 116 -6.25 -7.57 -13.96
C GLU A 116 -6.01 -8.55 -12.81
N ILE A 117 -6.28 -8.13 -11.57
CA ILE A 117 -6.23 -9.01 -10.39
C ILE A 117 -7.32 -10.09 -10.47
N ASN A 118 -8.54 -9.72 -10.86
CA ASN A 118 -9.64 -10.66 -11.00
C ASN A 118 -9.40 -11.70 -12.10
N LEU A 119 -8.82 -11.27 -13.23
CA LEU A 119 -8.43 -12.16 -14.32
C LEU A 119 -7.31 -13.11 -13.89
N THR A 120 -6.32 -12.60 -13.17
CA THR A 120 -5.20 -13.41 -12.65
C THR A 120 -5.65 -14.39 -11.56
N SER A 121 -6.75 -14.08 -10.87
CA SER A 121 -7.40 -14.99 -9.91
C SER A 121 -8.21 -16.10 -10.57
N ARG A 122 -8.48 -16.03 -11.89
CA ARG A 122 -9.25 -17.05 -12.62
C ARG A 122 -8.33 -18.11 -13.25
N PRO A 123 -8.64 -19.40 -13.12
CA PRO A 123 -7.83 -20.47 -13.71
C PRO A 123 -7.81 -20.43 -15.25
N GLU A 124 -8.85 -19.88 -15.87
CA GLU A 124 -9.16 -20.04 -17.30
C GLU A 124 -8.58 -18.95 -18.21
N ILE A 125 -8.12 -17.82 -17.66
CA ILE A 125 -7.65 -16.66 -18.46
C ILE A 125 -6.21 -16.33 -18.07
N VAL A 126 -5.25 -16.80 -18.87
CA VAL A 126 -3.83 -16.49 -18.66
C VAL A 126 -3.45 -15.33 -19.57
N LYS A 127 -3.21 -14.14 -19.00
CA LYS A 127 -2.33 -13.16 -19.64
C LYS A 127 -0.89 -13.46 -19.19
N PRO A 128 -0.01 -14.00 -20.06
CA PRO A 128 1.32 -14.50 -19.68
C PRO A 128 2.28 -13.42 -19.15
N GLN A 129 1.94 -12.16 -19.34
CA GLN A 129 2.87 -11.05 -19.14
C GLN A 129 3.10 -10.77 -17.65
N MET A 130 2.13 -11.03 -16.77
CA MET A 130 2.16 -10.56 -15.37
C MET A 130 2.76 -11.55 -14.37
N LEU A 131 2.70 -12.83 -14.67
CA LEU A 131 3.15 -13.92 -13.80
C LEU A 131 4.65 -14.22 -13.98
N GLY A 132 5.29 -13.57 -14.96
CA GLY A 132 6.49 -14.10 -15.60
C GLY A 132 6.14 -15.30 -16.49
N ARG A 133 6.93 -15.53 -17.53
CA ARG A 133 6.96 -16.81 -18.24
C ARG A 133 7.41 -17.90 -17.28
N SER A 134 6.60 -18.94 -17.16
CA SER A 134 7.08 -20.22 -16.67
C SER A 134 7.97 -20.84 -17.76
N PHE A 135 9.20 -21.23 -17.41
CA PHE A 135 10.08 -22.01 -18.29
C PHE A 135 9.46 -23.36 -18.71
N TRP A 136 8.45 -23.80 -17.97
CA TRP A 136 7.72 -25.03 -18.20
C TRP A 136 6.23 -24.66 -18.32
N ASN A 137 5.65 -24.75 -19.52
CA ASN A 137 4.22 -24.52 -19.76
C ASN A 137 3.32 -25.59 -19.09
N HIS A 138 3.61 -25.96 -17.85
CA HIS A 138 2.80 -26.86 -17.04
C HIS A 138 1.67 -26.07 -16.38
N PRO A 139 0.40 -26.51 -16.49
CA PRO A 139 -0.75 -25.81 -15.90
C PRO A 139 -0.60 -25.53 -14.40
N ASP A 140 -0.01 -26.46 -13.66
CA ASP A 140 0.23 -26.34 -12.21
C ASP A 140 1.19 -25.20 -11.87
N ASN A 141 2.17 -24.93 -12.75
CA ASN A 141 3.10 -23.84 -12.56
C ASN A 141 2.42 -22.48 -12.73
N ASN A 142 1.40 -22.38 -13.58
CA ASN A 142 0.65 -21.12 -13.67
C ASN A 142 -0.22 -20.90 -12.42
N ASN A 143 -0.65 -21.95 -11.71
CA ASN A 143 -1.44 -21.81 -10.49
C ASN A 143 -0.61 -21.23 -9.34
N VAL A 144 0.59 -21.76 -9.10
CA VAL A 144 1.46 -21.27 -8.01
C VAL A 144 1.85 -19.82 -8.22
N GLN A 145 2.20 -19.41 -9.44
CA GLN A 145 2.53 -18.00 -9.72
C GLN A 145 1.33 -17.07 -9.50
N ARG A 146 0.13 -17.50 -9.89
CA ARG A 146 -1.12 -16.75 -9.64
C ARG A 146 -1.36 -16.57 -8.16
N GLU A 147 -1.23 -17.64 -7.38
CA GLU A 147 -1.39 -17.60 -5.93
C GLU A 147 -0.37 -16.65 -5.30
N CYS A 148 0.90 -16.72 -5.70
CA CYS A 148 1.94 -15.78 -5.24
C CYS A 148 1.58 -14.32 -5.55
N PHE A 149 1.17 -14.02 -6.79
CA PHE A 149 0.79 -12.68 -7.20
C PHE A 149 -0.41 -12.16 -6.39
N VAL A 150 -1.50 -12.93 -6.35
CA VAL A 150 -2.75 -12.52 -5.68
C VAL A 150 -2.53 -12.38 -4.17
N LYS A 151 -1.76 -13.29 -3.56
CA LYS A 151 -1.41 -13.21 -2.15
C LYS A 151 -0.60 -11.95 -1.85
N ALA A 152 0.49 -11.70 -2.59
CA ALA A 152 1.32 -10.51 -2.39
C ALA A 152 0.51 -9.21 -2.55
N TYR A 153 -0.37 -9.16 -3.56
CA TYR A 153 -1.27 -8.04 -3.74
C TYR A 153 -2.19 -7.83 -2.53
N LYS A 154 -2.89 -8.88 -2.08
CA LYS A 154 -3.84 -8.79 -0.95
C LYS A 154 -3.12 -8.42 0.35
N ASP A 155 -1.97 -9.02 0.62
CA ASP A 155 -1.18 -8.74 1.81
C ASP A 155 -0.73 -7.28 1.84
N CYS A 156 -0.30 -6.72 0.70
CA CYS A 156 0.09 -5.32 0.63
C CYS A 156 -1.11 -4.37 0.67
N TYR A 157 -2.12 -4.58 -0.16
CA TYR A 157 -3.25 -3.66 -0.32
C TYR A 157 -4.23 -3.69 0.86
N LEU A 158 -4.59 -4.87 1.36
CA LEU A 158 -5.61 -5.03 2.41
C LEU A 158 -5.02 -5.04 3.81
N ASN A 159 -3.82 -5.61 3.96
CA ASN A 159 -3.21 -5.85 5.28
C ASN A 159 -2.03 -4.91 5.57
N GLY A 160 -1.61 -4.07 4.61
CA GLY A 160 -0.46 -3.17 4.77
C GLY A 160 0.88 -3.90 4.96
N LYS A 161 0.97 -5.18 4.59
CA LYS A 161 2.17 -6.01 4.74
C LYS A 161 3.04 -5.92 3.50
N VAL A 162 4.35 -5.72 3.70
CA VAL A 162 5.33 -5.79 2.61
C VAL A 162 5.75 -7.25 2.42
N VAL A 163 6.02 -7.65 1.18
CA VAL A 163 6.59 -8.98 0.92
C VAL A 163 8.01 -9.02 1.48
N GLU A 164 8.26 -9.98 2.36
CA GLU A 164 9.56 -10.18 3.01
C GLU A 164 10.46 -11.02 2.10
N PHE A 165 11.49 -10.39 1.51
CA PHE A 165 12.49 -11.08 0.69
C PHE A 165 13.76 -11.46 1.47
N ASP A 166 13.72 -11.41 2.80
CA ASP A 166 14.86 -11.58 3.71
C ASP A 166 14.95 -12.98 4.35
N LYS A 167 14.02 -13.88 4.04
CA LYS A 167 13.94 -15.22 4.68
C LYS A 167 14.63 -16.33 3.90
N GLU A 168 14.55 -16.30 2.59
CA GLU A 168 15.06 -17.33 1.70
C GLU A 168 15.37 -16.74 0.31
N VAL A 169 16.10 -17.50 -0.52
CA VAL A 169 16.34 -17.09 -1.91
C VAL A 169 15.23 -17.66 -2.78
N TYR A 170 14.49 -16.78 -3.44
CA TYR A 170 13.38 -17.15 -4.30
C TYR A 170 13.86 -17.40 -5.72
N SER A 171 13.33 -18.44 -6.35
CA SER A 171 13.49 -18.60 -7.80
C SER A 171 12.82 -17.43 -8.54
N PRO A 172 13.35 -16.97 -9.69
CA PRO A 172 12.70 -15.93 -10.51
C PRO A 172 11.22 -16.23 -10.75
N TYR A 173 10.90 -17.51 -10.90
CA TYR A 173 9.56 -18.04 -11.09
C TYR A 173 8.57 -17.67 -9.96
N LEU A 174 9.00 -17.59 -8.70
CA LEU A 174 8.18 -17.11 -7.57
C LEU A 174 8.41 -15.63 -7.26
N LEU A 175 9.65 -15.17 -7.41
CA LEU A 175 10.09 -13.84 -7.04
C LEU A 175 9.40 -12.76 -7.89
N VAL A 176 9.30 -12.98 -9.21
CA VAL A 176 8.63 -12.05 -10.14
C VAL A 176 7.13 -11.88 -9.82
N PRO A 177 6.31 -12.93 -9.70
CA PRO A 177 4.89 -12.75 -9.38
C PRO A 177 4.68 -12.13 -7.98
N LEU A 178 5.50 -12.48 -6.99
CA LEU A 178 5.47 -11.83 -5.67
C LEU A 178 5.74 -10.32 -5.77
N ASN A 179 6.81 -9.93 -6.47
CA ASN A 179 7.14 -8.53 -6.70
C ASN A 179 6.02 -7.80 -7.44
N ASN A 180 5.54 -8.38 -8.55
CA ASN A 180 4.52 -7.74 -9.38
C ASN A 180 3.20 -7.54 -8.61
N GLY A 181 2.78 -8.51 -7.80
CA GLY A 181 1.59 -8.38 -6.96
C GLY A 181 1.72 -7.23 -5.94
N MET A 182 2.88 -7.12 -5.29
CA MET A 182 3.19 -6.01 -4.38
C MET A 182 3.21 -4.65 -5.09
N VAL A 183 3.87 -4.56 -6.25
CA VAL A 183 3.95 -3.31 -7.04
C VAL A 183 2.56 -2.86 -7.50
N TYR A 184 1.69 -3.78 -7.91
CA TYR A 184 0.30 -3.46 -8.24
C TYR A 184 -0.49 -2.93 -7.05
N ALA A 185 -0.31 -3.51 -5.86
CA ALA A 185 -0.94 -2.99 -4.65
C ALA A 185 -0.48 -1.57 -4.33
N GLN A 186 0.83 -1.30 -4.42
CA GLN A 186 1.40 0.04 -4.25
C GLN A 186 0.86 1.03 -5.29
N TYR A 187 0.70 0.58 -6.54
CA TYR A 187 0.12 1.40 -7.60
C TYR A 187 -1.36 1.70 -7.36
N HIS A 188 -2.14 0.72 -6.89
CA HIS A 188 -3.54 0.94 -6.53
C HIS A 188 -3.69 1.93 -5.37
N ILE A 189 -2.88 1.82 -4.32
CA ILE A 189 -2.83 2.81 -3.22
C ILE A 189 -2.54 4.20 -3.81
N PHE A 190 -1.51 4.31 -4.65
CA PHE A 190 -1.17 5.57 -5.32
C PHE A 190 -2.34 6.14 -6.14
N LEU A 191 -3.06 5.33 -6.90
CA LEU A 191 -4.22 5.78 -7.69
C LEU A 191 -5.35 6.31 -6.80
N ASN A 192 -5.62 5.65 -5.67
CA ASN A 192 -6.59 6.13 -4.69
C ASN A 192 -6.14 7.47 -4.09
N ASP A 193 -4.88 7.61 -3.73
CA ASP A 193 -4.32 8.90 -3.26
C ASP A 193 -4.47 10.01 -4.31
N GLN A 194 -4.22 9.69 -5.59
CA GLN A 194 -4.43 10.66 -6.67
C GLN A 194 -5.91 11.03 -6.82
N LEU A 195 -6.82 10.05 -6.75
CA LEU A 195 -8.26 10.27 -6.83
C LEU A 195 -8.74 11.16 -5.66
N ASP A 196 -8.25 10.88 -4.45
CA ASP A 196 -8.55 11.64 -3.26
C ASP A 196 -8.01 13.06 -3.35
N SER A 197 -6.78 13.27 -3.84
CA SER A 197 -6.21 14.61 -4.06
C SER A 197 -7.02 15.47 -5.05
N LEU A 198 -7.66 14.84 -6.05
CA LEU A 198 -8.58 15.54 -6.96
C LEU A 198 -9.90 15.91 -6.27
N ASN A 199 -10.37 15.06 -5.34
CA ASN A 199 -11.54 15.33 -4.52
C ASN A 199 -11.24 16.38 -3.42
N GLU A 200 -10.00 16.47 -2.94
CA GLU A 200 -9.56 17.44 -1.93
C GLU A 200 -9.63 18.89 -2.43
N LYS A 201 -9.49 19.13 -3.75
CA LYS A 201 -9.81 20.45 -4.34
C LYS A 201 -11.30 20.82 -4.26
N LYS A 202 -12.19 19.89 -3.87
CA LYS A 202 -13.62 20.12 -3.66
C LYS A 202 -14.12 19.84 -2.24
N SER A 203 -13.26 19.51 -1.26
CA SER A 203 -13.71 19.31 0.13
C SER A 203 -12.71 19.71 1.23
N LYS A 204 -12.40 21.00 1.31
CA LYS A 204 -12.57 21.72 2.59
C LYS A 204 -13.94 22.39 2.62
N LYS A 205 -14.99 21.64 2.32
CA LYS A 205 -16.27 21.89 2.96
C LYS A 205 -16.19 21.13 4.26
N GLU A 206 -15.92 21.86 5.34
CA GLU A 206 -16.29 21.40 6.68
C GLU A 206 -17.74 20.92 6.59
N VAL A 207 -17.98 19.61 6.50
CA VAL A 207 -19.34 19.06 6.53
C VAL A 207 -19.99 19.42 7.86
N THR A 208 -19.18 19.67 8.88
CA THR A 208 -19.57 20.26 10.16
C THR A 208 -18.47 21.21 10.63
N THR A 209 -18.82 22.44 11.01
CA THR A 209 -17.88 23.40 11.61
C THR A 209 -17.35 22.86 12.94
N LEU A 210 -16.18 23.31 13.41
CA LEU A 210 -15.62 22.88 14.70
C LEU A 210 -16.64 22.94 15.88
N PRO A 211 -17.50 23.98 16.01
CA PRO A 211 -18.56 23.98 17.02
C PRO A 211 -19.57 22.83 16.88
N LYS A 212 -19.91 22.41 15.65
CA LYS A 212 -20.81 21.28 15.41
C LYS A 212 -20.16 19.95 15.77
N GLN A 213 -18.88 19.79 15.46
CA GLN A 213 -18.12 18.60 15.82
C GLN A 213 -18.02 18.44 17.34
N LEU A 214 -17.70 19.53 18.06
CA LEU A 214 -17.67 19.53 19.52
C LEU A 214 -19.05 19.31 20.13
N LEU A 215 -20.11 19.88 19.54
CA LEU A 215 -21.49 19.65 19.98
C LEU A 215 -21.91 18.19 19.81
N LEU A 216 -21.51 17.54 18.73
CA LEU A 216 -21.75 16.10 18.53
C LEU A 216 -21.01 15.28 19.60
N LEU A 217 -19.73 15.56 19.84
CA LEU A 217 -18.95 14.86 20.87
C LEU A 217 -19.52 15.07 22.28
N HIS A 218 -20.11 16.24 22.56
CA HIS A 218 -20.82 16.51 23.80
C HIS A 218 -22.02 15.57 23.96
N TYR A 219 -22.90 15.47 22.94
CA TYR A 219 -24.08 14.58 23.01
C TYR A 219 -23.73 13.09 23.05
N LEU A 220 -22.59 12.69 22.49
CA LEU A 220 -22.05 11.34 22.61
C LEU A 220 -21.40 11.06 23.99
N GLY A 221 -21.32 12.07 24.86
CA GLY A 221 -20.67 12.01 26.17
C GLY A 221 -19.16 11.81 26.08
N ILE A 222 -18.53 12.06 24.94
CA ILE A 222 -17.10 11.82 24.72
C ILE A 222 -16.25 12.90 25.41
N LEU A 223 -16.73 14.15 25.46
CA LEU A 223 -15.99 15.25 26.10
C LEU A 223 -15.76 15.03 27.60
N ASP A 224 -16.72 14.37 28.27
CA ASP A 224 -16.72 14.14 29.71
C ASP A 224 -16.08 12.79 30.09
N LYS A 225 -15.86 11.88 29.14
CA LYS A 225 -15.23 10.56 29.39
C LYS A 225 -13.75 10.64 29.74
N PHE A 226 -13.07 11.71 29.36
CA PHE A 226 -11.64 11.86 29.59
C PHE A 226 -11.41 12.71 30.85
N ASP A 227 -10.83 12.12 31.89
CA ASP A 227 -10.33 12.86 33.05
C ASP A 227 -8.92 13.40 32.77
N LEU A 228 -8.87 14.40 31.89
CA LEU A 228 -7.64 15.05 31.43
C LEU A 228 -7.74 16.55 31.66
N SER A 229 -6.60 17.21 31.91
CA SER A 229 -6.54 18.67 31.93
C SER A 229 -6.90 19.25 30.55
N ASP A 230 -7.42 20.48 30.53
CA ASP A 230 -7.90 21.14 29.30
C ASP A 230 -6.84 21.19 28.19
N ASN A 231 -5.57 21.39 28.54
CA ASN A 231 -4.46 21.37 27.58
C ASN A 231 -4.26 19.99 26.94
N LYS A 232 -4.41 18.90 27.72
CA LYS A 232 -4.31 17.53 27.23
C LYS A 232 -5.55 17.15 26.41
N LYS A 233 -6.75 17.56 26.85
CA LYS A 233 -7.98 17.41 26.06
C LYS A 233 -7.88 18.12 24.71
N SER A 234 -7.38 19.35 24.69
CA SER A 234 -7.21 20.14 23.46
C SER A 234 -6.24 19.46 22.48
N SER A 235 -5.14 18.90 22.99
CA SER A 235 -4.19 18.11 22.18
C SER A 235 -4.80 16.81 21.64
N LEU A 236 -5.61 16.12 22.43
CA LEU A 236 -6.30 14.91 21.98
C LEU A 236 -7.31 15.24 20.88
N PHE A 237 -8.16 16.24 21.10
CA PHE A 237 -9.18 16.64 20.14
C PHE A 237 -8.62 17.31 18.88
N SER A 238 -7.45 17.96 18.95
CA SER A 238 -6.77 18.46 17.74
C SER A 238 -6.38 17.34 16.80
N ILE A 239 -5.98 16.19 17.36
CA ILE A 239 -5.68 14.99 16.57
C ILE A 239 -6.98 14.37 16.05
N LEU A 240 -7.97 14.16 16.91
CA LEU A 240 -9.22 13.48 16.55
C LEU A 240 -10.08 14.25 15.53
N LEU A 241 -10.10 15.59 15.63
CA LEU A 241 -10.90 16.45 14.76
C LEU A 241 -10.10 17.04 13.60
N ASN A 242 -8.80 16.71 13.50
CA ASN A 242 -7.86 17.32 12.57
C ASN A 242 -7.96 18.87 12.57
N GLY A 243 -8.00 19.43 13.79
CA GLY A 243 -8.24 20.85 14.03
C GLY A 243 -7.07 21.53 14.72
N ASP A 244 -7.00 22.86 14.60
CA ASP A 244 -5.98 23.65 15.31
C ASP A 244 -6.18 23.55 16.84
N LYS A 245 -5.10 23.26 17.55
CA LYS A 245 -5.10 23.03 19.00
C LYS A 245 -5.56 24.27 19.78
N GLU A 246 -5.15 25.47 19.36
CA GLU A 246 -5.52 26.70 20.05
C GLU A 246 -6.99 27.04 19.84
N ASN A 247 -7.52 26.81 18.64
CA ASN A 247 -8.95 26.98 18.35
C ASN A 247 -9.82 26.01 19.15
N ILE A 248 -9.40 24.75 19.28
CA ILE A 248 -10.08 23.75 20.12
C ILE A 248 -10.01 24.14 21.59
N ARG A 249 -8.84 24.58 22.08
CA ARG A 249 -8.65 25.04 23.47
C ARG A 249 -9.60 26.18 23.83
N LYS A 250 -9.81 27.12 22.91
CA LYS A 250 -10.76 28.24 23.09
C LYS A 250 -12.22 27.79 23.03
N ALA A 251 -12.55 26.78 22.23
CA ALA A 251 -13.92 26.35 22.01
C ALA A 251 -14.44 25.38 23.09
N LEU A 252 -13.57 24.51 23.64
CA LEU A 252 -13.92 23.48 24.62
C LEU A 252 -14.69 23.99 25.85
N PRO A 253 -14.34 25.11 26.50
CA PRO A 253 -15.04 25.62 27.67
C PRO A 253 -16.55 25.85 27.44
N ASN A 254 -16.96 26.14 26.21
CA ASN A 254 -18.37 26.38 25.87
C ASN A 254 -19.22 25.10 25.83
N PHE A 255 -18.60 23.93 25.89
CA PHE A 255 -19.27 22.61 25.86
C PHE A 255 -19.10 21.82 27.15
N ILE A 256 -18.25 22.30 28.06
CA ILE A 256 -17.99 21.70 29.37
C ILE A 256 -18.86 22.44 30.40
N GLY A 257 -19.58 21.71 31.25
CA GLY A 257 -20.37 22.31 32.34
C GLY A 257 -21.71 22.94 31.93
N ASN A 258 -22.36 22.44 30.87
CA ASN A 258 -23.71 22.85 30.42
C ASN A 258 -23.89 24.32 30.00
N GLN A 259 -22.81 25.08 29.77
CA GLN A 259 -22.89 26.48 29.30
C GLN A 259 -23.12 26.60 27.79
N LEU A 260 -24.05 25.82 27.25
CA LEU A 260 -24.35 25.74 25.81
C LEU A 260 -25.17 26.93 25.27
N ARG A 261 -25.24 28.05 26.01
CA ARG A 261 -26.19 29.15 25.75
C ARG A 261 -25.95 29.89 24.43
N GLU A 262 -24.72 29.91 23.92
CA GLU A 262 -24.39 30.65 22.69
C GLU A 262 -24.21 29.77 21.44
N ILE A 263 -24.10 28.44 21.60
CA ILE A 263 -23.75 27.52 20.49
C ILE A 263 -24.97 26.72 19.99
N LYS A 264 -26.05 26.68 20.78
CA LYS A 264 -27.32 26.02 20.45
C LYS A 264 -28.13 26.81 19.42
N ASN A 265 -27.64 26.89 18.19
CA ASN A 265 -28.47 27.28 17.05
C ASN A 265 -29.41 26.11 16.70
N GLU A 266 -30.72 26.37 16.60
CA GLU A 266 -31.73 25.37 16.23
C GLU A 266 -31.31 24.57 14.98
N LYS A 267 -30.76 25.25 13.98
CA LYS A 267 -30.27 24.63 12.75
C LYS A 267 -29.18 23.60 13.01
N HIS A 268 -28.22 23.91 13.88
CA HIS A 268 -27.12 23.00 14.22
C HIS A 268 -27.61 21.77 14.97
N LEU A 269 -28.56 21.95 15.89
CA LEU A 269 -29.16 20.84 16.62
C LEU A 269 -30.00 19.94 15.73
N GLN A 270 -30.73 20.52 14.77
CA GLN A 270 -31.52 19.75 13.81
C GLN A 270 -30.62 18.90 12.91
N GLU A 271 -29.51 19.45 12.44
CA GLU A 271 -28.50 18.70 11.67
C GLU A 271 -27.90 17.55 12.48
N ILE A 272 -27.53 17.78 13.74
CA ILE A 272 -26.99 16.74 14.63
C ILE A 272 -28.05 15.66 14.93
N ALA A 273 -29.30 16.06 15.16
CA ALA A 273 -30.38 15.10 15.41
C ALA A 273 -30.58 14.17 14.20
N ASN A 274 -30.55 14.70 12.98
CA ASN A 274 -30.64 13.89 11.77
C ASN A 274 -29.50 12.87 11.69
N LEU A 275 -28.25 13.30 11.94
CA LEU A 275 -27.08 12.41 11.94
C LEU A 275 -27.19 11.30 12.99
N LEU A 276 -27.64 11.61 14.21
CA LEU A 276 -27.82 10.62 15.28
C LEU A 276 -28.92 9.61 14.93
N LYS A 277 -30.01 10.07 14.32
CA LYS A 277 -31.11 9.22 13.86
C LYS A 277 -30.67 8.27 12.75
N GLU A 278 -29.97 8.77 11.74
CA GLU A 278 -29.41 7.98 10.64
C GLU A 278 -28.39 6.94 11.12
N SER A 279 -27.65 7.28 12.19
CA SER A 279 -26.64 6.40 12.80
C SER A 279 -27.23 5.39 13.80
N GLY A 280 -28.55 5.39 14.03
CA GLY A 280 -29.20 4.48 14.98
C GLY A 280 -28.99 4.84 16.47
N LEU A 281 -28.45 6.02 16.77
CA LEU A 281 -28.21 6.52 18.14
C LEU A 281 -29.47 7.16 18.71
N ASN A 282 -30.50 6.33 18.90
CA ASN A 282 -31.85 6.78 19.24
C ASN A 282 -31.95 7.52 20.58
N LYS A 283 -31.12 7.17 21.58
CA LYS A 283 -31.15 7.80 22.90
C LYS A 283 -30.60 9.24 22.85
N GLU A 284 -29.48 9.41 22.17
CA GLU A 284 -28.84 10.70 21.95
C GLU A 284 -29.72 11.57 21.05
N TYR A 285 -30.31 10.99 20.01
CA TYR A 285 -31.30 11.66 19.16
C TYR A 285 -32.47 12.24 19.98
N GLN A 286 -33.08 11.45 20.87
CA GLN A 286 -34.16 11.92 21.75
C GLN A 286 -33.69 13.05 22.68
N THR A 287 -32.45 12.97 23.17
CA THR A 287 -31.84 14.01 24.01
C THR A 287 -31.72 15.32 23.25
N VAL A 288 -31.23 15.28 22.00
CA VAL A 288 -31.14 16.47 21.14
C VAL A 288 -32.51 17.03 20.79
N GLN A 289 -33.50 16.18 20.49
CA GLN A 289 -34.88 16.62 20.20
C GLN A 289 -35.52 17.35 21.39
N ASN A 290 -35.31 16.85 22.61
CA ASN A 290 -35.78 17.52 23.83
C ASN A 290 -35.16 18.91 24.00
N ASP A 291 -33.88 19.06 23.68
CA ASP A 291 -33.19 20.34 23.75
C ASP A 291 -33.64 21.33 22.65
N ILE A 292 -33.97 20.85 21.45
CA ILE A 292 -34.63 21.65 20.41
C ILE A 292 -35.99 22.15 20.87
N LEU A 293 -36.79 21.31 21.54
CA LEU A 293 -38.10 21.71 22.07
C LEU A 293 -37.99 22.75 23.20
N LYS A 294 -37.00 22.62 24.08
CA LYS A 294 -36.73 23.61 25.15
C LYS A 294 -36.34 24.98 24.58
N LEU A 295 -35.53 25.01 23.51
CA LEU A 295 -35.20 26.24 22.78
C LEU A 295 -36.44 26.93 22.21
N LYS A 296 -37.33 26.17 21.55
CA LYS A 296 -38.57 26.71 20.97
C LYS A 296 -39.55 27.25 22.00
N THR A 297 -39.52 26.70 23.21
CA THR A 297 -40.44 27.07 24.29
C THR A 297 -39.87 28.10 25.27
N GLY A 298 -38.63 28.59 25.04
CA GLY A 298 -38.01 29.62 25.87
C GLY A 298 -37.64 29.17 27.29
N LYS A 299 -37.50 27.85 27.53
CA LYS A 299 -37.20 27.26 28.84
C LYS A 299 -35.77 26.73 28.93
N LEU A 300 -34.78 27.61 28.73
CA LEU A 300 -33.35 27.31 28.88
C LEU A 300 -32.74 27.95 30.13
#